data_AF-S9QRV0-F1
#
_entry.id   AF-S9QRV0-F1
#
_cell.length_a   1.000
_cell.length_b   1.000
_cell.length_c   1.000
_cell.angle_alpha   90.00
_cell.angle_beta   90.00
_cell.angle_gamma   90.00
#
_symmetry.space_group_name_H-M   'P 1'
#
loop_
_entity.id
_entity.type
_entity.pdbx_description
1 polymer ?
#
loop_
_entity_poly.entity_id
_entity_poly.type
_entity_poly.pdbx_seq_one_letter_code
_entity_poly.pdbx_strand_id
1 'polypeptide(L)' 'MIAALRRRAAGLVEVVPSEAARAAGTEGMVFAEVEAGAAAELMGPAAHAEAAEALVPALEELVPRAA' A
#
# COMPACT_ATOMS: atom_id res chain seq x y z
N MET A 1 -4.52 -15.26 -7.88
CA MET A 1 -5.07 -15.55 -6.54
C MET A 1 -6.10 -14.51 -6.08
N ILE A 2 -5.81 -13.20 -6.12
CA ILE A 2 -6.75 -12.14 -5.71
C ILE A 2 -8.10 -12.19 -6.47
N ALA A 3 -8.10 -12.49 -7.76
CA ALA A 3 -9.32 -12.58 -8.58
C ALA A 3 -10.37 -13.58 -8.04
N ALA A 4 -9.95 -14.65 -7.35
CA ALA A 4 -10.85 -15.64 -6.77
C ALA A 4 -11.67 -15.07 -5.58
N LEU A 5 -11.21 -13.97 -4.98
CA LEU A 5 -11.88 -13.30 -3.87
C LEU A 5 -12.96 -12.30 -4.32
N ARG A 6 -13.13 -12.07 -5.64
CA ARG A 6 -14.04 -11.05 -6.18
C ARG A 6 -15.47 -11.12 -5.63
N ARG A 7 -16.04 -12.31 -5.44
CA ARG A 7 -17.41 -12.45 -4.91
C ARG A 7 -17.56 -12.11 -3.42
N ARG A 8 -16.45 -11.95 -2.71
CA ARG A 8 -16.40 -11.70 -1.26
C ARG A 8 -15.72 -10.37 -0.91
N ALA A 9 -15.26 -9.62 -1.91
CA ALA A 9 -14.62 -8.32 -1.74
C ALA A 9 -15.58 -7.21 -2.18
N ALA A 10 -15.55 -6.06 -1.50
CA ALA A 10 -16.33 -4.88 -1.89
C ALA A 10 -15.81 -4.22 -3.18
N GLY A 11 -14.51 -4.41 -3.48
CA GLY A 11 -13.85 -3.90 -4.66
C GLY A 11 -12.42 -4.42 -4.76
N LEU A 12 -11.72 -4.04 -5.83
CA LEU A 12 -10.30 -4.28 -6.01
C LEU A 12 -9.63 -2.98 -6.48
N VAL A 13 -8.65 -2.51 -5.72
CA VAL A 13 -7.77 -1.41 -6.09
C VAL A 13 -6.39 -2.01 -6.33
N GLU A 14 -5.84 -1.79 -7.52
CA GLU A 14 -4.48 -2.21 -7.87
C GLU A 14 -3.64 -0.97 -8.12
N VAL A 15 -2.47 -0.92 -7.48
CA VAL A 15 -1.56 0.23 -7.55
C VAL A 15 -0.19 -0.30 -7.89
N VAL A 16 0.41 0.27 -8.94
CA VAL A 16 1.80 0.03 -9.32
C VAL A 16 2.59 1.24 -8.85
N PRO A 17 3.57 1.09 -7.94
CA PRO A 17 4.33 2.22 -7.43
C PRO A 17 5.07 2.95 -8.54
N SER A 18 5.14 4.28 -8.44
CA SER A 18 5.91 5.10 -9.36
C SER A 18 7.40 4.77 -9.33
N GLU A 19 8.14 5.15 -10.37
CA GLU A 19 9.60 5.00 -10.38
C GLU A 19 10.26 5.74 -9.20
N ALA A 20 9.73 6.91 -8.83
CA ALA A 20 10.20 7.67 -7.68
C ALA A 20 9.97 6.92 -6.36
N ALA A 21 8.77 6.38 -6.14
CA ALA A 21 8.46 5.60 -4.94
C ALA A 21 9.28 4.30 -4.86
N ARG A 22 9.56 3.66 -6.00
CA ARG A 22 10.46 2.49 -6.07
C ARG A 22 11.90 2.85 -5.72
N ALA A 23 12.38 3.98 -6.22
CA ALA A 23 13.73 4.46 -5.96
C ALA A 23 13.94 4.88 -4.49
N ALA A 24 12.91 5.40 -3.83
CA ALA A 24 12.94 5.75 -2.40
C ALA A 24 13.18 4.53 -1.49
N GLY A 25 12.83 3.31 -1.93
CA GLY A 25 13.10 2.08 -1.20
C GLY A 25 12.59 2.12 0.25
N THR A 26 13.48 1.92 1.21
CA THR A 26 13.13 1.90 2.65
C THR A 26 13.26 3.27 3.33
N GLU A 27 13.38 4.37 2.58
CA GLU A 27 13.48 5.72 3.15
C GLU A 27 12.29 6.01 4.08
N GLY A 28 12.59 6.43 5.32
CA GLY A 28 11.59 6.71 6.35
C GLY A 28 11.08 5.48 7.10
N MET A 29 11.50 4.26 6.76
CA MET A 29 11.22 3.09 7.60
C MET A 29 12.09 3.08 8.86
N VAL A 30 11.55 2.50 9.94
CA VAL A 30 12.27 2.28 11.20
C VAL A 30 12.37 0.78 11.44
N PHE A 31 13.58 0.24 11.39
CA PHE A 31 13.88 -1.18 11.56
C PHE A 31 15.28 -1.36 12.15
N ALA A 32 15.54 -2.50 12.80
CA ALA A 32 16.87 -2.84 13.29
C ALA A 32 17.78 -3.25 12.13
N GLU A 33 19.10 -3.04 12.24
CA GLU A 33 20.06 -3.37 11.17
C GLU A 33 19.92 -4.81 10.65
N VAL A 34 19.65 -5.77 11.55
CA VAL A 34 19.46 -7.19 11.19
C VAL A 34 18.22 -7.44 10.32
N GLU A 35 17.28 -6.48 10.27
CA GLU A 35 16.05 -6.52 9.50
C GLU A 35 16.18 -5.83 8.13
N ALA A 36 17.32 -5.21 7.82
CA ALA A 36 17.52 -4.41 6.60
C ALA A 36 17.20 -5.18 5.31
N GLY A 37 17.63 -6.45 5.24
CA GLY A 37 17.32 -7.31 4.10
C GLY A 37 15.82 -7.60 3.97
N ALA A 38 15.12 -7.81 5.09
CA ALA A 38 13.67 -8.02 5.06
C ALA A 38 12.92 -6.73 4.70
N ALA A 39 13.38 -5.58 5.18
CA ALA A 39 12.79 -4.29 4.84
C ALA A 39 12.94 -3.96 3.34
N ALA A 40 14.07 -4.30 2.72
CA ALA A 40 14.32 -4.08 1.29
C ALA A 40 13.40 -4.89 0.36
N GLU A 41 12.80 -5.99 0.84
CA GLU A 41 11.83 -6.81 0.09
C GLU A 41 10.40 -6.28 0.21
N LEU A 42 10.18 -5.19 0.96
CA LEU A 42 8.88 -4.54 1.11
C LEU A 42 8.77 -3.29 0.24
N MET A 43 7.53 -2.88 -0.01
CA MET A 43 7.27 -1.57 -0.59
C MET A 43 7.50 -0.47 0.44
N GLY A 44 8.16 0.59 -0.01
CA GLY A 44 8.53 1.76 0.78
C GLY A 44 7.35 2.56 1.32
N PRO A 45 7.57 3.43 2.32
CA PRO A 45 6.55 4.38 2.78
C PRO A 45 5.98 5.24 1.65
N ALA A 46 6.80 5.64 0.67
CA ALA A 46 6.33 6.38 -0.51
C ALA A 46 5.32 5.56 -1.35
N ALA A 47 5.58 4.28 -1.58
CA ALA A 47 4.66 3.40 -2.30
C ALA A 47 3.37 3.14 -1.51
N HIS A 48 3.45 3.07 -0.17
CA HIS A 48 2.25 2.99 0.67
C HIS A 48 1.42 4.28 0.66
N ALA A 49 2.05 5.46 0.55
CA ALA A 49 1.33 6.72 0.41
C ALA A 49 0.52 6.74 -0.90
N GLU A 50 1.15 6.38 -2.02
CA GLU A 50 0.45 6.24 -3.32
C GLU A 50 -0.71 5.24 -3.23
N ALA A 51 -0.49 4.10 -2.57
CA ALA A 51 -1.55 3.12 -2.35
C ALA A 51 -2.70 3.66 -1.49
N ALA A 52 -2.39 4.43 -0.45
CA ALA A 52 -3.40 5.05 0.41
C ALA A 52 -4.22 6.09 -0.37
N GLU A 53 -3.58 6.95 -1.16
CA GLU A 53 -4.25 7.95 -2.00
C GLU A 53 -5.24 7.29 -2.97
N ALA A 54 -4.84 6.19 -3.63
CA ALA A 54 -5.72 5.44 -4.52
C ALA A 54 -6.85 4.70 -3.78
N LEU A 55 -6.61 4.28 -2.54
CA LEU A 55 -7.57 3.50 -1.75
C LEU A 55 -8.63 4.38 -1.07
N VAL A 56 -8.30 5.62 -0.68
CA VAL A 56 -9.19 6.52 0.06
C VAL A 56 -10.58 6.68 -0.59
N PRO A 57 -10.72 6.99 -1.90
CA PRO A 57 -12.03 7.16 -2.51
C PRO A 57 -12.92 5.92 -2.40
N ALA A 58 -12.33 4.73 -2.58
CA ALA A 58 -13.06 3.46 -2.45
C ALA A 58 -13.51 3.19 -1.00
N LEU A 59 -12.75 3.65 -0.01
CA LEU A 59 -13.12 3.52 1.40
C LEU A 59 -14.20 4.52 1.80
N GLU A 60 -14.20 5.74 1.27
CA GLU A 60 -15.23 6.75 1.56
C GLU A 60 -16.64 6.30 1.13
N GLU A 61 -16.74 5.49 0.08
CA GLU A 61 -18.00 4.87 -0.35
C GLU A 61 -18.49 3.76 0.59
N LEU A 62 -17.57 3.12 1.33
CA LEU A 62 -17.84 1.92 2.12
C LEU A 62 -17.91 2.18 3.63
N VAL A 63 -17.24 3.22 4.11
CA VAL A 63 -17.11 3.53 5.53
C VAL A 63 -17.86 4.83 5.82
N PRO A 64 -18.89 4.79 6.68
CA PRO A 64 -19.54 6.00 7.16
C PRO A 64 -18.50 6.91 7.81
N ARG A 65 -18.49 8.21 7.48
CA ARG A 65 -17.62 9.15 8.19
C ARG A 65 -17.97 9.15 9.67
N ALA A 66 -16.94 9.06 10.52
CA ALA A 66 -17.09 9.28 11.94
C ALA A 66 -17.60 10.72 12.15
N ALA A 67 -18.67 10.86 12.93
CA ALA A 67 -19.28 12.14 13.28
C ALA A 67 -18.35 12.99 14.16
#